data_AF-A0A6C0M2V9-F1
#
_entry.id   AF-A0A6C0M2V9-F1
#
_cell.length_a   1.000
_cell.length_b   1.000
_cell.length_c   1.000
_cell.angle_alpha   90.00
_cell.angle_beta   90.00
_cell.angle_gamma   90.00
#
_symmetry.space_group_name_H-M   'P 1'
#
loop_
_entity.id
_entity.type
_entity.pdbx_description
1 polymer ?
#
loop_
_entity_poly.entity_id
_entity_poly.type
_entity_poly.pdbx_seq_one_letter_code
_entity_poly.pdbx_strand_id
1 'polypeptide(L)'
;MNRARKDRLRENLDRLDVNEHAQVFQIIKKYTDKYTKTETGVLVSSETLPDTCLLEMETLVTFYLDQHSQMDADEVKRNLVKNGQT
;
A
#
# COMPACT_ATOMS: atom_id res chain seq x y z
N MET A 1 10.38 14.37 -2.64
CA MET A 1 10.30 13.33 -1.59
C MET A 1 11.67 12.69 -1.48
N ASN A 2 12.25 12.63 -0.27
CA ASN A 2 13.61 12.11 -0.08
C ASN A 2 13.65 10.57 -0.24
N ARG A 3 14.81 10.04 -0.62
CA ARG A 3 15.09 8.62 -0.89
C ARG A 3 14.60 7.69 0.22
N ALA A 4 14.93 7.97 1.48
CA ALA A 4 14.52 7.13 2.61
C ALA A 4 12.99 6.96 2.71
N ARG A 5 12.22 8.00 2.38
CA ARG A 5 10.75 7.92 2.37
C ARG A 5 10.23 7.14 1.16
N LYS A 6 10.91 7.25 -0.01
CA LYS A 6 10.58 6.44 -1.20
C LYS A 6 10.83 4.95 -0.95
N ASP A 7 11.93 4.62 -0.29
CA ASP A 7 12.26 3.24 0.07
C ASP A 7 11.22 2.67 1.04
N ARG A 8 10.85 3.41 2.09
CA ARG A 8 9.78 3.00 3.01
C ARG A 8 8.42 2.82 2.32
N LEU A 9 8.07 3.71 1.39
CA LEU A 9 6.84 3.57 0.61
C LEU A 9 6.86 2.28 -0.23
N ARG A 10 8.01 1.96 -0.84
CA ARG A 10 8.19 0.71 -1.59
C ARG A 10 8.03 -0.52 -0.69
N GLU A 11 8.69 -0.56 0.46
CA GLU A 11 8.56 -1.67 1.42
C GLU A 11 7.11 -1.84 1.90
N ASN A 12 6.40 -0.74 2.11
CA ASN A 12 5.00 -0.78 2.50
C ASN A 12 4.10 -1.29 1.37
N LEU A 13 4.39 -0.94 0.11
CA LEU A 13 3.65 -1.43 -1.05
C LEU A 13 3.71 -2.96 -1.15
N ASP A 14 4.84 -3.59 -0.83
CA ASP A 14 4.99 -5.06 -0.87
C ASP A 14 4.09 -5.80 0.13
N ARG A 15 3.45 -5.09 1.07
CA ARG A 15 2.53 -5.63 2.08
C ARG A 15 1.07 -5.56 1.67
N LEU A 16 0.76 -4.94 0.52
CA LEU A 16 -0.59 -4.77 0.02
C LEU A 16 -1.02 -6.00 -0.79
N ASP A 17 -2.33 -6.25 -0.83
CA ASP A 17 -2.89 -7.25 -1.73
C ASP A 17 -3.08 -6.72 -3.15
N VAL A 18 -3.43 -7.62 -4.08
CA VAL A 18 -3.57 -7.31 -5.51
C VAL A 18 -4.60 -6.21 -5.79
N ASN A 19 -5.70 -6.16 -5.04
CA ASN A 19 -6.74 -5.15 -5.22
C ASN A 19 -6.29 -3.78 -4.70
N GLU A 20 -5.58 -3.75 -3.59
CA GLU A 20 -5.00 -2.52 -3.02
C GLU A 20 -3.91 -1.98 -3.95
N HIS A 21 -3.05 -2.85 -4.50
CA HIS A 21 -2.11 -2.49 -5.56
C HIS A 21 -2.83 -1.90 -6.78
N ALA A 22 -3.97 -2.47 -7.20
CA ALA A 22 -4.74 -1.94 -8.32
C ALA A 22 -5.28 -0.53 -8.03
N GLN A 23 -5.68 -0.23 -6.79
CA GLN A 23 -6.12 1.12 -6.39
C GLN A 23 -4.95 2.11 -6.34
N VAL A 24 -3.80 1.72 -5.80
CA VAL A 24 -2.57 2.53 -5.87
C VAL A 24 -2.20 2.83 -7.33
N PHE A 25 -2.33 1.85 -8.22
CA PHE A 25 -2.04 2.04 -9.63
C PHE A 25 -3.00 3.05 -10.30
N GLN A 26 -4.26 3.14 -9.87
CA GLN A 26 -5.15 4.20 -10.35
C GLN A 26 -4.66 5.60 -9.99
N ILE A 27 -4.01 5.79 -8.84
CA ILE A 27 -3.37 7.07 -8.48
C ILE A 27 -2.28 7.38 -9.49
N ILE A 28 -1.35 6.45 -9.73
CA ILE A 28 -0.22 6.62 -10.66
C ILE A 28 -0.71 7.04 -12.04
N LYS A 29 -1.78 6.41 -12.54
CA LYS A 29 -2.39 6.73 -13.85
C LYS A 29 -2.93 8.16 -13.96
N LYS A 30 -3.22 8.86 -12.86
CA LYS A 30 -3.61 10.28 -12.90
C LYS A 30 -2.44 11.19 -13.24
N TYR A 31 -1.21 10.75 -12.97
CA TYR A 31 0.00 11.57 -13.06
C TYR A 31 0.94 11.13 -14.20
N THR A 32 0.79 9.91 -14.72
CA THR A 32 1.61 9.41 -15.81
C THR A 32 0.94 8.26 -16.57
N ASP A 33 1.14 8.25 -17.89
CA ASP A 33 0.87 7.11 -18.76
C ASP A 33 2.14 6.29 -19.08
N LYS A 34 3.30 6.72 -18.54
CA LYS A 34 4.59 6.06 -18.76
C LYS A 34 4.84 5.01 -17.68
N TYR A 35 4.47 3.78 -18.01
CA TYR A 35 4.74 2.60 -17.20
C TYR A 35 4.94 1.40 -18.13
N THR A 36 5.64 0.38 -17.65
CA THR A 36 5.84 -0.86 -18.42
C THR A 36 4.95 -1.94 -17.86
N LYS A 37 4.01 -2.42 -18.68
CA LYS A 37 3.18 -3.57 -18.34
C LYS A 37 3.96 -4.86 -18.64
N THR A 38 3.91 -5.79 -17.70
CA THR A 38 4.46 -7.14 -17.79
C THR A 38 3.33 -8.16 -17.60
N GLU A 39 3.62 -9.44 -17.79
CA GLU A 39 2.64 -10.51 -17.54
C GLU A 39 2.21 -10.58 -16.07
N THR A 40 3.10 -10.23 -15.15
CA THR A 40 2.89 -10.35 -13.69
C THR A 40 2.56 -9.03 -13.00
N GLY A 41 2.55 -7.90 -13.71
CA GLY A 41 2.30 -6.60 -13.08
C GLY A 41 2.76 -5.41 -13.88
N VAL A 42 3.02 -4.29 -13.19
CA VAL A 42 3.41 -3.02 -13.79
C VAL A 42 4.67 -2.49 -13.14
N LEU A 43 5.63 -2.06 -13.95
CA LEU A 43 6.86 -1.40 -13.51
C LEU A 43 6.71 0.11 -13.70
N VAL A 44 6.98 0.87 -12.64
CA VAL A 44 6.88 2.33 -12.61
C VAL A 44 8.15 2.90 -11.97
N SER A 45 8.78 3.88 -12.62
CA SER A 45 9.95 4.57 -12.04
C SER A 45 9.53 5.69 -11.10
N SER A 46 9.88 5.56 -9.82
CA SER A 46 9.64 6.58 -8.80
C SER A 46 10.45 7.88 -8.99
N GLU A 47 11.44 7.88 -9.89
CA GLU A 47 12.21 9.07 -10.26
C GLU A 47 11.42 9.99 -11.20
N THR A 48 10.49 9.42 -11.97
CA THR A 48 9.67 10.15 -12.93
C THR A 48 8.33 10.60 -12.36
N LEU A 49 7.98 10.18 -11.15
CA LEU A 49 6.72 10.55 -10.49
C LEU A 49 6.88 11.87 -9.73
N PRO A 50 5.92 12.80 -9.86
CA PRO A 50 5.91 14.01 -9.07
C PRO A 50 5.69 13.68 -7.59
N ASP A 51 6.21 14.54 -6.71
CA ASP A 51 6.07 14.36 -5.26
C ASP A 51 4.61 14.28 -4.81
N THR A 52 3.71 15.00 -5.47
CA THR A 52 2.27 14.95 -5.21
C THR A 52 1.69 13.55 -5.40
N CYS A 53 2.09 12.84 -6.48
CA CYS A 53 1.70 11.45 -6.71
C CYS A 53 2.20 10.55 -5.59
N LEU A 54 3.47 10.69 -5.20
CA LEU A 54 4.07 9.87 -4.14
C LEU A 54 3.40 10.10 -2.78
N LEU A 55 3.00 11.34 -2.48
CA LEU A 55 2.27 11.68 -1.25
C LEU A 55 0.84 11.08 -1.25
N GLU A 56 0.13 11.14 -2.37
CA GLU A 56 -1.20 10.53 -2.49
C GLU A 56 -1.13 9.01 -2.35
N MET A 57 -0.13 8.38 -2.98
CA MET A 57 0.16 6.95 -2.80
C MET A 57 0.46 6.62 -1.34
N GLU A 58 1.33 7.37 -0.66
CA GLU A 58 1.68 7.11 0.73
C GLU A 58 0.48 7.24 1.67
N THR A 59 -0.40 8.21 1.42
CA THR A 59 -1.64 8.38 2.19
C THR A 59 -2.52 7.15 2.08
N LEU A 60 -2.75 6.65 0.86
CA LEU A 60 -3.57 5.48 0.62
C LEU A 60 -2.93 4.20 1.20
N VAL A 61 -1.63 4.01 1.00
CA VAL A 61 -0.89 2.86 1.55
C VAL A 61 -0.94 2.85 3.08
N THR A 62 -0.76 4.01 3.72
CA THR A 62 -0.83 4.11 5.19
C THR A 62 -2.22 3.76 5.70
N PHE A 63 -3.27 4.17 5.00
CA PHE A 63 -4.64 3.80 5.34
C PHE A 63 -4.84 2.29 5.32
N TYR A 64 -4.39 1.58 4.28
CA TYR A 64 -4.50 0.12 4.22
C TYR A 64 -3.73 -0.60 5.33
N LEU A 65 -2.50 -0.15 5.62
CA LEU A 65 -1.71 -0.73 6.70
C LEU A 65 -2.35 -0.55 8.08
N ASP A 66 -3.01 0.59 8.32
CA ASP A 66 -3.79 0.82 9.53
C ASP A 66 -5.02 -0.08 9.59
N GLN A 67 -5.76 -0.22 8.47
CA GLN A 67 -6.88 -1.15 8.37
C GLN A 67 -6.47 -2.60 8.67
N HIS A 68 -5.38 -3.08 8.06
CA HIS A 68 -4.83 -4.42 8.35
C HIS A 68 -4.52 -4.59 9.84
N SER A 69 -3.82 -3.61 10.44
CA SER A 69 -3.47 -3.66 11.85
C SER A 69 -4.70 -3.71 12.77
N GLN A 70 -5.78 -3.01 12.42
CA GLN A 70 -7.02 -3.01 13.21
C GLN A 70 -7.76 -4.34 13.08
N MET A 71 -7.83 -4.90 11.87
CA MET A 71 -8.44 -6.20 11.62
C MET A 71 -7.74 -7.32 12.40
N ASP A 72 -6.39 -7.34 12.37
CA ASP A 72 -5.59 -8.30 13.13
C ASP A 72 -5.84 -8.16 14.65
N ALA A 73 -5.90 -6.92 15.15
CA ALA A 73 -6.15 -6.66 16.57
C ALA A 73 -7.54 -7.15 17.01
N ASP A 74 -8.56 -6.97 16.17
CA ASP A 74 -9.92 -7.43 16.47
C ASP A 74 -10.07 -8.95 16.36
N GLU A 75 -9.37 -9.59 15.42
CA GLU A 75 -9.31 -11.06 15.35
C GLU A 75 -8.67 -11.65 16.61
N VAL A 76 -7.54 -11.10 17.06
CA VAL A 76 -6.85 -11.53 18.29
C VAL A 76 -7.76 -11.38 19.50
N LYS A 77 -8.43 -10.23 19.67
CA LYS A 77 -9.40 -10.03 20.76
C LYS A 77 -10.51 -11.07 20.74
N ARG A 78 -11.06 -11.37 19.56
CA ARG A 78 -12.14 -12.35 19.40
C ARG A 78 -11.70 -13.76 19.77
N ASN A 79 -10.46 -14.12 19.46
CA ASN A 79 -9.88 -15.42 19.81
C ASN A 79 -9.55 -15.54 21.30
N LEU A 80 -9.10 -14.45 21.94
CA LEU A 80 -8.90 -14.40 23.40
C LEU A 80 -10.21 -14.60 24.17
N VAL A 81 -11.30 -13.96 23.73
CA VAL A 81 -12.63 -14.13 24.34
C VAL A 81 -13.14 -15.56 24.19
N LYS A 82 -12.91 -16.21 23.03
CA LYS A 82 -13.32 -17.61 22.79
C LYS A 82 -12.53 -18.63 23.61
N ASN A 83 -11.25 -18.37 23.86
CA ASN A 83 -10.35 -19.30 24.57
C ASN A 83 -10.30 -19.05 26.09
N GLY A 84 -11.03 -18.05 26.60
CA GLY A 84 -10.92 -17.57 27.97
C GLY A 84 -12.23 -17.54 28.78
N GLN A 85 -13.27 -18.27 28.40
CA GLN A 85 -14.47 -18.41 29.24
C GLN A 85 -14.57 -19.78 29.93
N THR A 86 -14.13 -19.79 31.20
CA THR A 86 -14.86 -20.38 32.34
C THR A 86 -15.16 -19.24 33.30
#